data_AF-A0AAU3KSN9-F1
#
_entry.id   AF-A0AAU3KSN9-F1
#
_cell.length_a   1.000
_cell.length_b   1.000
_cell.length_c   1.000
_cell.angle_alpha   90.00
_cell.angle_beta   90.00
_cell.angle_gamma   90.00
#
_symmetry.space_group_name_H-M   'P 1'
#
loop_
_entity.id
_entity.type
_entity.pdbx_description
1 polymer ?
#
loop_
_entity_poly.entity_id
_entity_poly.type
_entity_poly.pdbx_seq_one_letter_code
_entity_poly.pdbx_strand_id
1 'polypeptide(L)'
;MSKVYGRQDSLLDTAPAPSPSPPSRLDRLALALTESATIRIWYAMVVAVCVAMIAATLLVLVYVMPEGSDIAGTVAFYAKYNTLLRVVAAGLALMFLLGTIWSAAFISTLWGADTSPNRIYTWAAIFSEILVLGLFFTESGIFAGTVLLSGNAPDSVIHALHVTVLVSAALLGPVWVPFALAALLISRRTGLCPPWFNRLCVVVIVIDLCTLTGVFTLSGPLNGENGLVGAFAGVLSPVVWVGGAIAWEVVEWARVRSLPLHAPSTN
;
A
#
# COMPACT_ATOMS: atom_id res chain seq x y z
N MET A 1 6.20 -33.60 47.37
CA MET A 1 7.10 -32.64 48.03
C MET A 1 6.40 -31.30 48.11
N SER A 2 6.09 -30.90 49.33
CA SER A 2 5.44 -29.67 49.74
C SER A 2 6.35 -28.45 49.49
N LYS A 3 5.78 -27.34 48.99
CA LYS A 3 6.34 -26.01 49.24
C LYS A 3 5.21 -25.10 49.74
N VAL A 4 5.33 -24.79 51.02
CA VAL A 4 4.53 -23.85 51.80
C VAL A 4 5.20 -22.47 51.72
N TYR A 5 4.38 -21.48 51.37
CA TYR A 5 4.39 -20.04 51.70
C TYR A 5 5.68 -19.21 51.65
N GLY A 6 5.63 -18.17 50.81
CA GLY A 6 6.09 -16.83 51.17
C GLY A 6 4.91 -15.86 51.00
N ARG A 7 4.21 -15.58 52.10
CA ARG A 7 3.20 -14.51 52.20
C ARG A 7 3.97 -13.19 52.15
N GLN A 8 3.93 -12.50 51.03
CA GLN A 8 4.45 -11.14 50.91
C GLN A 8 3.28 -10.19 51.17
N ASP A 9 3.06 -9.89 52.45
CA ASP A 9 2.08 -8.89 52.86
C ASP A 9 2.54 -7.49 52.39
N SER A 10 1.68 -6.83 51.61
CA SER A 10 1.23 -5.45 51.82
C SER A 10 2.31 -4.36 52.03
N LEU A 11 3.13 -4.09 51.01
CA LEU A 11 3.90 -2.83 50.94
C LEU A 11 3.70 -2.03 49.63
N LEU A 12 2.78 -2.46 48.76
CA LEU A 12 2.44 -1.75 47.52
C LEU A 12 1.06 -1.07 47.54
N ASP A 13 0.27 -1.25 48.59
CA ASP A 13 -1.09 -0.68 48.72
C ASP A 13 -1.14 0.78 49.23
N THR A 14 -0.01 1.47 49.31
CA THR A 14 0.06 2.88 49.74
C THR A 14 0.80 3.80 48.77
N ALA A 15 1.08 3.36 47.54
CA ALA A 15 1.40 4.30 46.48
C ALA A 15 0.08 4.94 46.00
N PRO A 16 -0.18 6.24 46.23
CA PRO A 16 -1.30 6.90 45.56
C PRO A 16 -1.13 6.66 44.07
N ALA A 17 -2.17 6.14 43.41
CA ALA A 17 -2.20 5.99 41.97
C ALA A 17 -1.73 7.33 41.37
N PRO A 18 -0.69 7.34 40.51
CA PRO A 18 -0.19 8.58 39.95
C PRO A 18 -1.38 9.31 39.32
N SER A 19 -1.64 10.53 39.77
CA SER A 19 -2.69 11.38 39.22
C SER A 19 -2.61 11.33 37.69
N PRO A 20 -3.72 11.08 36.97
CA PRO A 20 -3.68 10.89 35.53
C PRO A 20 -2.98 12.11 34.92
N SER A 21 -1.83 11.87 34.29
CA SER A 21 -1.11 12.92 33.59
C SER A 21 -2.04 13.50 32.51
N PRO A 22 -2.01 14.83 32.28
CA PRO A 22 -2.87 15.44 31.29
C PRO A 22 -2.65 14.75 29.94
N PRO A 23 -3.72 14.39 29.20
CA PRO A 23 -3.61 13.61 27.99
C PRO A 23 -2.68 14.31 27.00
N SER A 24 -1.70 13.55 26.52
CA SER A 24 -0.73 14.03 25.54
C SER A 24 -1.44 14.39 24.23
N ARG A 25 -0.77 15.11 23.33
CA ARG A 25 -1.34 15.46 22.02
C ARG A 25 -1.79 14.23 21.23
N LEU A 26 -1.05 13.12 21.34
CA LEU A 26 -1.38 11.86 20.68
C LEU A 26 -2.61 11.18 21.32
N ASP A 27 -2.79 11.33 22.62
CA ASP A 27 -3.96 10.76 23.33
C ASP A 27 -5.24 11.52 22.97
N ARG A 28 -5.16 12.85 22.84
CA ARG A 28 -6.28 13.67 22.35
C ARG A 28 -6.64 13.33 20.90
N LEU A 29 -5.64 13.14 20.05
CA LEU A 29 -5.86 12.71 18.66
C LEU A 29 -6.50 11.33 18.60
N ALA A 30 -6.03 10.38 19.42
CA ALA A 30 -6.59 9.05 19.50
C ALA A 30 -8.06 9.09 19.97
N LEU A 31 -8.38 9.90 20.98
CA LEU A 31 -9.75 10.12 21.44
C LEU A 31 -10.64 10.73 20.34
N ALA A 32 -10.15 11.73 19.60
CA ALA A 32 -10.92 12.29 18.50
C ALA A 32 -11.18 11.25 17.40
N LEU A 33 -10.21 10.37 17.13
CA LEU A 33 -10.30 9.29 16.14
C LEU A 33 -11.08 8.04 16.60
N THR A 34 -11.70 8.07 17.78
CA THR A 34 -12.71 7.06 18.16
C THR A 34 -14.15 7.51 17.90
N GLU A 35 -14.37 8.81 17.65
CA GLU A 35 -15.69 9.35 17.33
C GLU A 35 -16.14 8.97 15.92
N SER A 36 -17.40 8.52 15.77
CA SER A 36 -17.92 8.06 14.48
C SER A 36 -17.87 9.14 13.38
N ALA A 37 -18.12 10.41 13.74
CA ALA A 37 -18.07 11.52 12.80
C ALA A 37 -16.64 11.75 12.29
N THR A 38 -15.66 11.79 13.19
CA THR A 38 -14.24 11.98 12.86
C THR A 38 -13.69 10.84 12.03
N ILE A 39 -14.05 9.59 12.35
CA ILE A 39 -13.66 8.41 11.54
C ILE A 39 -14.18 8.54 10.11
N ARG A 40 -15.43 8.98 9.91
CA ARG A 40 -16.01 9.18 8.57
C ARG A 40 -15.27 10.27 7.80
N ILE A 41 -14.97 11.39 8.45
CA ILE A 41 -14.21 12.50 7.84
C ILE A 41 -12.80 12.03 7.46
N TRP A 42 -12.13 11.28 8.34
CA TRP A 42 -10.81 10.71 8.09
C TRP A 42 -10.81 9.81 6.85
N TYR A 43 -11.73 8.86 6.77
CA TYR A 43 -11.85 7.99 5.59
C TYR A 43 -12.17 8.78 4.32
N ALA A 44 -13.08 9.75 4.38
CA ALA A 44 -13.40 10.60 3.23
C ALA A 44 -12.19 11.41 2.76
N MET A 45 -11.39 11.93 3.69
CA MET A 45 -10.16 12.67 3.38
C MET A 45 -9.13 11.77 2.72
N VAL A 46 -8.89 10.55 3.24
CA VAL A 46 -7.96 9.61 2.61
C VAL A 46 -8.41 9.24 1.20
N VAL A 47 -9.70 8.96 1.01
CA VAL A 47 -10.25 8.70 -0.33
C VAL A 47 -10.04 9.89 -1.26
N ALA A 48 -10.31 11.12 -0.80
CA ALA A 48 -10.11 12.33 -1.60
C ALA A 48 -8.64 12.52 -1.99
N VAL A 49 -7.69 12.27 -1.06
CA VAL A 49 -6.26 12.33 -1.33
C VAL A 49 -5.84 11.26 -2.34
N CYS A 50 -6.30 10.01 -2.18
CA CYS A 50 -6.04 8.95 -3.13
C CYS A 50 -6.57 9.33 -4.53
N VAL A 51 -7.82 9.75 -4.64
CA VAL A 51 -8.42 10.17 -5.93
C VAL A 51 -7.65 11.33 -6.55
N ALA A 52 -7.25 12.33 -5.76
CA ALA A 52 -6.45 13.46 -6.24
C ALA A 52 -5.06 13.02 -6.73
N MET A 53 -4.38 12.13 -6.00
CA MET A 53 -3.09 11.58 -6.41
C MET A 53 -3.20 10.79 -7.72
N ILE A 54 -4.25 9.98 -7.86
CA ILE A 54 -4.53 9.20 -9.06
C ILE A 54 -4.78 10.14 -10.25
N ALA A 55 -5.66 11.13 -10.08
CA ALA A 55 -5.98 12.10 -11.12
C ALA A 55 -4.74 12.90 -11.53
N ALA A 56 -3.95 13.39 -10.57
CA ALA A 56 -2.71 14.11 -10.84
C ALA A 56 -1.70 13.23 -11.60
N THR A 57 -1.54 11.97 -11.20
CA THR A 57 -0.64 11.03 -11.87
C THR A 57 -1.11 10.75 -13.30
N LEU A 58 -2.39 10.47 -13.50
CA LEU A 58 -2.97 10.27 -14.84
C LEU A 58 -2.79 11.49 -15.73
N LEU A 59 -3.01 12.71 -15.20
CA LEU A 59 -2.79 13.95 -15.96
C LEU A 59 -1.33 14.10 -16.35
N VAL A 60 -0.38 13.88 -15.44
CA VAL A 60 1.06 13.93 -15.75
C VAL A 60 1.39 12.92 -16.86
N LEU A 61 0.87 11.70 -16.78
CA LEU A 61 1.13 10.69 -17.81
C LEU A 61 0.58 11.10 -19.17
N VAL A 62 -0.69 11.50 -19.24
CA VAL A 62 -1.36 11.88 -20.50
C VAL A 62 -0.68 13.08 -21.17
N TYR A 63 -0.21 14.05 -20.39
CA TYR A 63 0.33 15.30 -20.95
C TYR A 63 1.86 15.35 -21.05
N VAL A 64 2.59 14.45 -20.37
CA VAL A 64 4.06 14.53 -20.27
C VAL A 64 4.76 13.27 -20.76
N MET A 65 4.16 12.08 -20.65
CA MET A 65 4.81 10.86 -21.14
C MET A 65 4.73 10.77 -22.67
N PRO A 66 5.84 10.36 -23.32
CA PRO A 66 5.85 10.09 -24.76
C PRO A 66 4.97 8.88 -25.08
N GLU A 67 4.43 8.84 -26.29
CA GLU A 67 3.69 7.68 -26.77
C GLU A 67 4.63 6.47 -26.93
N GLY A 68 4.10 5.28 -26.64
CA GLY A 68 4.86 4.02 -26.73
C GLY A 68 5.34 3.67 -28.14
N SER A 69 4.83 4.34 -29.17
CA SER A 69 5.28 4.23 -30.57
C SER A 69 6.29 5.32 -30.98
N ASP A 70 6.47 6.37 -30.18
CA ASP A 70 7.31 7.53 -30.52
C ASP A 70 8.71 7.41 -29.92
N ILE A 71 9.62 6.83 -30.72
CA ILE A 71 11.04 6.68 -30.35
C ILE A 71 11.68 8.05 -30.11
N ALA A 72 11.45 9.02 -31.00
CA ALA A 72 12.08 10.33 -30.94
C ALA A 72 11.58 11.14 -29.73
N GLY A 73 10.28 11.12 -29.46
CA GLY A 73 9.69 11.69 -28.27
C GLY A 73 10.21 11.05 -26.98
N THR A 74 10.41 9.73 -26.98
CA THR A 74 11.00 9.03 -25.83
C THR A 74 12.40 9.55 -25.51
N VAL A 75 13.27 9.63 -26.51
CA VAL A 75 14.65 10.13 -26.32
C VAL A 75 14.64 11.58 -25.87
N ALA A 76 13.83 12.44 -26.49
CA ALA A 76 13.70 13.84 -26.11
C ALA A 76 13.19 14.02 -24.68
N PHE A 77 12.24 13.18 -24.23
CA PHE A 77 11.73 13.16 -22.87
C PHE A 77 12.84 12.86 -21.85
N TYR A 78 13.61 11.78 -22.05
CA TYR A 78 14.69 11.42 -21.13
C TYR A 78 15.83 12.45 -21.15
N ALA A 79 16.13 13.05 -22.31
CA ALA A 79 17.13 14.11 -22.40
C ALA A 79 16.69 15.36 -21.62
N LYS A 80 15.41 15.75 -21.73
CA LYS A 80 14.85 16.94 -21.08
C LYS A 80 14.72 16.77 -19.56
N TYR A 81 14.26 15.60 -19.10
CA TYR A 81 13.91 15.39 -17.70
C TYR A 81 14.90 14.50 -16.93
N ASN A 82 16.07 14.19 -17.48
CA ASN A 82 17.01 13.21 -16.90
C ASN A 82 17.23 13.38 -15.39
N THR A 83 17.58 14.58 -14.94
CA THR A 83 17.83 14.88 -13.52
C THR A 83 16.59 14.64 -12.66
N LEU A 84 15.41 15.05 -13.13
CA LEU A 84 14.16 14.81 -12.43
C LEU A 84 13.87 13.30 -12.34
N LEU A 85 14.06 12.57 -13.44
CA LEU A 85 13.82 11.12 -13.50
C LEU A 85 14.76 10.34 -12.58
N ARG A 86 15.99 10.82 -12.34
CA ARG A 86 16.89 10.24 -11.31
C ARG A 86 16.32 10.41 -9.91
N VAL A 87 15.78 11.58 -9.60
CA VAL A 87 15.14 11.85 -8.31
C VAL A 87 13.89 10.98 -8.17
N VAL A 88 13.10 10.83 -9.23
CA VAL A 88 11.93 9.92 -9.25
C VAL A 88 12.37 8.47 -9.02
N ALA A 89 13.41 7.99 -9.71
CA ALA A 89 13.93 6.63 -9.50
C ALA A 89 14.37 6.38 -8.05
N ALA A 90 15.12 7.33 -7.47
CA ALA A 90 15.54 7.26 -6.07
C ALA A 90 14.36 7.33 -5.10
N GLY A 91 13.37 8.18 -5.39
CA GLY A 91 12.14 8.32 -4.62
C GLY A 91 11.30 7.05 -4.63
N LEU A 92 11.14 6.42 -5.80
CA LEU A 92 10.45 5.13 -5.95
C LEU A 92 11.14 4.04 -5.13
N ALA A 93 12.47 3.97 -5.19
CA ALA A 93 13.24 3.00 -4.39
C ALA A 93 13.05 3.20 -2.88
N LEU A 94 13.09 4.45 -2.40
CA LEU A 94 12.86 4.77 -0.98
C LEU A 94 11.43 4.46 -0.55
N MET A 95 10.45 4.89 -1.35
CA MET A 95 9.04 4.61 -1.10
C MET A 95 8.79 3.10 -1.01
N PHE A 96 9.47 2.32 -1.84
CA PHE A 96 9.34 0.87 -1.84
C PHE A 96 9.98 0.19 -0.64
N LEU A 97 11.13 0.68 -0.19
CA LEU A 97 11.74 0.20 1.05
C LEU A 97 10.78 0.40 2.23
N LEU A 98 10.19 1.60 2.34
CA LEU A 98 9.20 1.90 3.37
C LEU A 98 7.94 1.03 3.21
N GLY A 99 7.48 0.85 1.97
CA GLY A 99 6.36 -0.02 1.63
C GLY A 99 6.60 -1.48 2.03
N THR A 100 7.82 -1.99 1.83
CA THR A 100 8.21 -3.36 2.21
C THR A 100 8.17 -3.53 3.73
N ILE A 101 8.70 -2.57 4.49
CA ILE A 101 8.69 -2.59 5.96
C ILE A 101 7.26 -2.56 6.48
N TRP A 102 6.43 -1.65 5.93
CA TRP A 102 5.02 -1.55 6.29
C TRP A 102 4.26 -2.82 5.94
N SER A 103 4.45 -3.35 4.73
CA SER A 103 3.79 -4.57 4.26
C SER A 103 4.13 -5.78 5.13
N ALA A 104 5.38 -5.92 5.55
CA ALA A 104 5.78 -6.96 6.50
C ALA A 104 5.04 -6.84 7.85
N ALA A 105 4.85 -5.62 8.36
CA ALA A 105 4.08 -5.39 9.58
C ALA A 105 2.58 -5.71 9.38
N PHE A 106 2.01 -5.34 8.24
CA PHE A 106 0.63 -5.66 7.89
C PHE A 106 0.41 -7.18 7.75
N ILE A 107 1.31 -7.88 7.07
CA ILE A 107 1.30 -9.35 6.95
C ILE A 107 1.41 -10.02 8.32
N SER A 108 2.18 -9.47 9.26
CA SER A 108 2.22 -9.98 10.63
C SER A 108 0.86 -9.88 11.33
N THR A 109 0.11 -8.81 11.07
CA THR A 109 -1.27 -8.64 11.55
C THR A 109 -2.20 -9.68 10.91
N LEU A 110 -2.09 -9.90 9.60
CA LEU A 110 -2.83 -10.97 8.91
C LEU A 110 -2.47 -12.35 9.48
N TRP A 111 -1.18 -12.61 9.72
CA TRP A 111 -0.68 -13.86 10.29
C TRP A 111 -1.35 -14.14 11.64
N GLY A 112 -1.42 -13.13 12.52
CA GLY A 112 -2.09 -13.23 13.82
C GLY A 112 -3.59 -13.53 13.73
N ALA A 113 -4.25 -13.05 12.68
CA ALA A 113 -5.68 -13.24 12.44
C ALA A 113 -6.02 -14.48 11.61
N ASP A 114 -5.07 -15.10 10.92
CA ASP A 114 -5.37 -16.19 9.99
C ASP A 114 -5.69 -17.51 10.73
N THR A 115 -6.97 -17.88 10.68
CA THR A 115 -7.50 -19.11 11.27
C THR A 115 -7.51 -20.31 10.31
N SER A 116 -7.00 -20.15 9.08
CA SER A 116 -6.94 -21.25 8.12
C SER A 116 -5.89 -22.31 8.50
N PRO A 117 -6.08 -23.59 8.10
CA PRO A 117 -5.08 -24.62 8.35
C PRO A 117 -3.71 -24.21 7.82
N ASN A 118 -2.69 -24.30 8.68
CA ASN A 118 -1.31 -23.87 8.39
C ASN A 118 -1.16 -22.41 7.93
N ARG A 119 -2.16 -21.54 8.20
CA ARG A 119 -2.17 -20.14 7.77
C ARG A 119 -1.98 -19.97 6.26
N ILE A 120 -2.65 -20.82 5.47
CA ILE A 120 -2.47 -20.90 4.02
C ILE A 120 -2.77 -19.56 3.32
N TYR A 121 -3.70 -18.75 3.84
CA TYR A 121 -3.99 -17.45 3.26
C TYR A 121 -2.87 -16.46 3.49
N THR A 122 -2.29 -16.44 4.67
CA THR A 122 -1.13 -15.59 4.93
C THR A 122 0.07 -16.01 4.10
N TRP A 123 0.29 -17.31 3.90
CA TRP A 123 1.32 -17.78 2.96
C TRP A 123 1.06 -17.30 1.53
N ALA A 124 -0.19 -17.36 1.05
CA ALA A 124 -0.54 -16.82 -0.26
C ALA A 124 -0.25 -15.31 -0.37
N ALA A 125 -0.55 -14.54 0.68
CA ALA A 125 -0.21 -13.12 0.77
C ALA A 125 1.31 -12.90 0.73
N ILE A 126 2.10 -13.66 1.49
CA ILE A 126 3.57 -13.57 1.51
C ILE A 126 4.15 -13.84 0.12
N PHE A 127 3.73 -14.92 -0.54
CA PHE A 127 4.24 -15.27 -1.88
C PHE A 127 3.88 -14.20 -2.92
N SER A 128 2.64 -13.72 -2.89
CA SER A 128 2.17 -12.63 -3.75
C SER A 128 2.98 -11.35 -3.54
N GLU A 129 3.25 -11.00 -2.28
CA GLU A 129 4.07 -9.84 -1.94
C GLU A 129 5.51 -10.00 -2.45
N ILE A 130 6.15 -11.15 -2.24
CA ILE A 130 7.50 -11.40 -2.76
C ILE A 130 7.57 -11.25 -4.29
N LEU A 131 6.54 -11.68 -5.02
CA LEU A 131 6.47 -11.53 -6.47
C LEU A 131 6.30 -10.05 -6.88
N VAL A 132 5.44 -9.29 -6.19
CA VAL A 132 5.30 -7.85 -6.40
C VAL A 132 6.61 -7.13 -6.11
N LEU A 133 7.26 -7.46 -4.99
CA LEU A 133 8.57 -6.93 -4.62
C LEU A 133 9.62 -7.20 -5.69
N GLY A 134 9.72 -8.46 -6.16
CA GLY A 134 10.67 -8.83 -7.20
C GLY A 134 10.42 -8.12 -8.53
N LEU A 135 9.16 -8.03 -8.98
CA LEU A 135 8.80 -7.35 -10.23
C LEU A 135 9.10 -5.86 -10.14
N PHE A 136 8.70 -5.21 -9.05
CA PHE A 136 8.93 -3.77 -8.87
C PHE A 136 10.41 -3.41 -8.79
N PHE A 137 11.25 -4.22 -8.10
CA PHE A 137 12.69 -4.00 -8.07
C PHE A 137 13.31 -4.16 -9.47
N THR A 138 12.82 -5.15 -10.23
CA THR A 138 13.25 -5.36 -11.63
C THR A 138 12.89 -4.14 -12.49
N GLU A 139 11.65 -3.66 -12.39
CA GLU A 139 11.16 -2.48 -13.12
C GLU A 139 11.89 -1.21 -12.74
N SER A 140 12.10 -0.97 -11.44
CA SER A 140 12.87 0.16 -10.94
C SER A 140 14.31 0.12 -11.45
N GLY A 141 14.91 -1.07 -11.53
CA GLY A 141 16.24 -1.28 -12.10
C GLY A 141 16.30 -0.96 -13.59
N ILE A 142 15.32 -1.43 -14.38
CA ILE A 142 15.21 -1.12 -15.81
C ILE A 142 14.98 0.38 -16.01
N PHE A 143 14.10 1.00 -15.23
CA PHE A 143 13.82 2.44 -15.29
C PHE A 143 15.07 3.26 -14.95
N ALA A 144 15.75 2.97 -13.84
CA ALA A 144 16.99 3.62 -13.46
C ALA A 144 18.08 3.42 -14.52
N GLY A 145 18.20 2.19 -15.06
CA GLY A 145 19.08 1.88 -16.19
C GLY A 145 18.79 2.74 -17.41
N THR A 146 17.52 2.91 -17.77
CA THR A 146 17.08 3.78 -18.89
C THR A 146 17.53 5.22 -18.68
N VAL A 147 17.36 5.75 -17.47
CA VAL A 147 17.79 7.10 -17.11
C VAL A 147 19.30 7.28 -17.19
N LEU A 148 20.09 6.29 -16.74
CA LEU A 148 21.55 6.33 -16.78
C LEU A 148 22.11 6.15 -18.19
N LEU A 149 21.48 5.31 -19.01
CA LEU A 149 21.89 5.04 -20.39
C LEU A 149 21.47 6.15 -21.36
N SER A 150 20.49 6.98 -21.00
CA SER A 150 20.04 8.11 -21.82
C SER A 150 21.22 9.02 -22.19
N GLY A 151 21.39 9.26 -23.50
CA GLY A 151 22.52 10.02 -24.06
C GLY A 151 23.82 9.24 -24.22
N ASN A 152 23.88 7.98 -23.76
CA ASN A 152 25.06 7.11 -23.81
C ASN A 152 24.82 5.78 -24.54
N ALA A 153 23.58 5.49 -24.94
CA ALA A 153 23.20 4.28 -25.65
C ALA A 153 22.35 4.63 -26.89
N PRO A 154 22.19 3.71 -27.86
CA PRO A 154 21.34 3.93 -29.02
C PRO A 154 19.89 4.23 -28.64
N ASP A 155 19.25 5.13 -29.38
CA ASP A 155 17.86 5.58 -29.15
C ASP A 155 16.85 4.42 -29.08
N SER A 156 17.03 3.40 -29.92
CA SER A 156 16.21 2.19 -29.92
C SER A 156 16.30 1.40 -28.61
N VAL A 157 17.45 1.42 -27.93
CA VAL A 157 17.64 0.78 -26.62
C VAL A 157 16.91 1.57 -25.54
N ILE A 158 17.02 2.90 -25.54
CA ILE A 158 16.32 3.76 -24.58
C ILE A 158 14.81 3.58 -24.70
N HIS A 159 14.31 3.58 -25.93
CA HIS A 159 12.90 3.37 -26.19
C HIS A 159 12.44 1.96 -25.79
N ALA A 160 13.20 0.91 -26.13
CA ALA A 160 12.85 -0.45 -25.75
C ALA A 160 12.78 -0.63 -24.22
N LEU A 161 13.73 -0.05 -23.46
CA LEU A 161 13.71 -0.13 -22.00
C LEU A 161 12.53 0.64 -21.39
N HIS A 162 12.21 1.83 -21.94
CA HIS A 162 11.04 2.61 -21.55
C HIS A 162 9.74 1.81 -21.72
N VAL A 163 9.50 1.26 -22.91
CA VAL A 163 8.31 0.45 -23.21
C VAL A 163 8.29 -0.81 -22.35
N THR A 164 9.44 -1.44 -22.11
CA THR A 164 9.53 -2.66 -21.27
C THR A 164 9.00 -2.39 -19.86
N VAL A 165 9.39 -1.28 -19.23
CA VAL A 165 8.90 -0.90 -17.89
C VAL A 165 7.39 -0.70 -17.88
N LEU A 166 6.85 -0.01 -18.89
CA LEU A 166 5.40 0.24 -18.96
C LEU A 166 4.60 -1.05 -19.19
N VAL A 167 5.09 -1.95 -20.04
CA VAL A 167 4.43 -3.23 -20.32
C VAL A 167 4.49 -4.16 -19.12
N SER A 168 5.64 -4.26 -18.45
CA SER A 168 5.78 -5.14 -17.29
C SER A 168 4.96 -4.67 -16.10
N ALA A 169 4.78 -3.35 -15.93
CA ALA A 169 4.00 -2.79 -14.81
C ALA A 169 2.56 -3.30 -14.78
N ALA A 170 1.99 -3.66 -15.95
CA ALA A 170 0.66 -4.26 -16.03
C ALA A 170 0.57 -5.63 -15.30
N LEU A 171 1.69 -6.32 -15.12
CA LEU A 171 1.78 -7.60 -14.40
C LEU A 171 1.71 -7.44 -12.88
N LEU A 172 1.93 -6.22 -12.34
CA LEU A 172 1.88 -5.97 -10.90
C LEU A 172 0.50 -6.25 -10.30
N GLY A 173 -0.58 -5.80 -10.95
CA GLY A 173 -1.94 -6.05 -10.46
C GLY A 173 -2.25 -7.55 -10.30
N PRO A 174 -2.09 -8.36 -11.37
CA PRO A 174 -2.42 -9.78 -11.33
C PRO A 174 -1.64 -10.57 -10.30
N VAL A 175 -0.34 -10.28 -10.13
CA VAL A 175 0.47 -10.96 -9.12
C VAL A 175 0.07 -10.56 -7.70
N TRP A 176 -0.64 -9.44 -7.53
CA TRP A 176 -1.13 -8.93 -6.25
C TRP A 176 -2.54 -9.42 -5.87
N VAL A 177 -3.30 -9.96 -6.83
CA VAL A 177 -4.62 -10.57 -6.58
C VAL A 177 -4.62 -11.58 -5.41
N PRO A 178 -3.66 -12.52 -5.29
CA PRO A 178 -3.67 -13.46 -4.17
C PRO A 178 -3.51 -12.78 -2.81
N PHE A 179 -2.75 -11.68 -2.71
CA PHE A 179 -2.65 -10.88 -1.51
C PHE A 179 -4.00 -10.25 -1.13
N ALA A 180 -4.64 -9.54 -2.07
CA ALA A 180 -5.95 -8.91 -1.84
C ALA A 180 -7.03 -9.93 -1.47
N LEU A 181 -7.01 -11.10 -2.11
CA LEU A 181 -7.92 -12.21 -1.82
C LEU A 181 -7.66 -12.81 -0.43
N ALA A 182 -6.41 -13.02 -0.04
CA ALA A 182 -6.06 -13.49 1.29
C ALA A 182 -6.53 -12.52 2.38
N ALA A 183 -6.27 -11.22 2.21
CA ALA A 183 -6.73 -10.20 3.14
C ALA A 183 -8.27 -10.18 3.26
N LEU A 184 -8.99 -10.29 2.14
CA LEU A 184 -10.45 -10.39 2.11
C LEU A 184 -10.97 -11.63 2.87
N LEU A 185 -10.37 -12.80 2.62
CA LEU A 185 -10.81 -14.05 3.23
C LEU A 185 -10.52 -14.10 4.73
N ILE A 186 -9.34 -13.63 5.15
CA ILE A 186 -8.98 -13.50 6.57
C ILE A 186 -9.96 -12.53 7.24
N SER A 187 -10.12 -11.33 6.69
CA SER A 187 -11.00 -10.30 7.24
C SER A 187 -12.46 -10.74 7.37
N ARG A 188 -13.02 -11.42 6.36
CA ARG A 188 -14.39 -11.94 6.42
C ARG A 188 -14.57 -13.03 7.48
N ARG A 189 -13.54 -13.83 7.76
CA ARG A 189 -13.61 -14.92 8.75
C ARG A 189 -13.43 -14.43 10.18
N THR A 190 -12.60 -13.43 10.39
CA THR A 190 -12.23 -12.98 11.74
C THR A 190 -12.88 -11.66 12.15
N GLY A 191 -13.47 -10.94 11.20
CA GLY A 191 -13.95 -9.58 11.44
C GLY A 191 -12.82 -8.56 11.63
N LEU A 192 -11.58 -8.90 11.24
CA LEU A 192 -10.40 -8.04 11.44
C LEU A 192 -10.60 -6.64 10.85
N CYS A 193 -11.11 -6.55 9.62
CA CYS A 193 -11.29 -5.28 8.92
C CYS A 193 -12.78 -4.93 8.76
N PRO A 194 -13.13 -3.64 8.70
CA PRO A 194 -14.51 -3.21 8.50
C PRO A 194 -15.07 -3.61 7.11
N PRO A 195 -16.41 -3.69 6.95
CA PRO A 195 -17.04 -4.15 5.70
C PRO A 195 -16.66 -3.37 4.44
N TRP A 196 -16.38 -2.06 4.56
CA TRP A 196 -15.97 -1.24 3.43
C TRP A 196 -14.59 -1.66 2.90
N PHE A 197 -13.69 -2.11 3.78
CA PHE A 197 -12.36 -2.59 3.40
C PHE A 197 -12.47 -3.89 2.61
N ASN A 198 -13.39 -4.77 3.00
CA ASN A 198 -13.70 -5.97 2.23
C ASN A 198 -14.25 -5.66 0.82
N ARG A 199 -15.06 -4.61 0.68
CA ARG A 199 -15.49 -4.13 -0.64
C ARG A 199 -14.31 -3.60 -1.45
N LEU A 200 -13.39 -2.90 -0.80
CA LEU A 200 -12.17 -2.40 -1.43
C LEU A 200 -11.30 -3.54 -1.98
N CYS A 201 -11.07 -4.61 -1.21
CA CYS A 201 -10.37 -5.79 -1.70
C CYS A 201 -11.05 -6.40 -2.94
N VAL A 202 -12.38 -6.47 -2.96
CA VAL A 202 -13.12 -6.99 -4.13
C VAL A 202 -12.92 -6.08 -5.35
N VAL A 203 -13.02 -4.77 -5.18
CA VAL A 203 -12.81 -3.79 -6.26
C VAL A 203 -11.40 -3.92 -6.83
N VAL A 204 -10.39 -4.02 -5.97
CA VAL A 204 -8.99 -4.24 -6.34
C VAL A 204 -8.83 -5.51 -7.16
N ILE A 205 -9.35 -6.65 -6.67
CA ILE A 205 -9.27 -7.92 -7.39
C ILE A 205 -9.88 -7.80 -8.79
N VAL A 206 -11.03 -7.13 -8.91
CA VAL A 206 -11.68 -6.93 -10.22
C VAL A 206 -10.79 -6.08 -11.14
N ILE A 207 -10.28 -4.96 -10.66
CA ILE A 207 -9.39 -4.07 -11.43
C ILE A 207 -8.13 -4.82 -11.88
N ASP A 208 -7.50 -5.55 -10.96
CA ASP A 208 -6.27 -6.31 -11.21
C ASP A 208 -6.51 -7.50 -12.17
N LEU A 209 -7.67 -8.15 -12.12
CA LEU A 209 -8.03 -9.17 -13.11
C LEU A 209 -8.33 -8.55 -14.48
N CYS A 210 -8.87 -7.33 -14.53
CA CYS A 210 -9.09 -6.63 -15.79
C CYS A 210 -7.76 -6.33 -16.52
N THR A 211 -6.63 -6.18 -15.81
CA THR A 211 -5.33 -6.02 -16.47
C THR A 211 -4.87 -7.31 -17.18
N LEU A 212 -5.24 -8.50 -16.70
CA LEU A 212 -4.98 -9.78 -17.39
C LEU A 212 -5.77 -9.93 -18.69
N THR A 213 -7.03 -9.46 -18.71
CA THR A 213 -7.98 -9.77 -19.80
C THR A 213 -7.75 -8.99 -21.10
N GLY A 214 -6.70 -8.17 -21.18
CA GLY A 214 -6.43 -7.39 -22.39
C GLY A 214 -7.37 -6.20 -22.62
N VAL A 215 -8.25 -5.89 -21.67
CA VAL A 215 -9.01 -4.64 -21.65
C VAL A 215 -8.06 -3.42 -21.53
N PHE A 216 -6.91 -3.67 -20.92
CA PHE A 216 -5.85 -2.73 -20.55
C PHE A 216 -4.48 -3.07 -21.22
N THR A 217 -4.43 -3.95 -22.23
CA THR A 217 -3.20 -4.19 -23.02
C THR A 217 -3.04 -3.15 -24.12
N LEU A 218 -1.85 -2.99 -24.71
CA LEU A 218 -1.51 -1.99 -25.75
C LEU A 218 -2.53 -1.84 -26.91
N SER A 219 -3.46 -2.78 -27.07
CA SER A 219 -4.50 -2.81 -28.12
C SER A 219 -5.93 -2.97 -27.58
N GLY A 220 -6.13 -2.87 -26.26
CA GLY A 220 -7.41 -3.10 -25.58
C GLY A 220 -8.39 -1.94 -25.74
N PRO A 221 -9.72 -2.17 -25.65
CA PRO A 221 -10.74 -1.13 -25.88
C PRO A 221 -10.73 0.01 -24.85
N LEU A 222 -10.08 -0.15 -23.69
CA LEU A 222 -9.88 0.91 -22.69
C LEU A 222 -8.41 1.35 -22.58
N ASN A 223 -7.56 0.87 -23.49
CA ASN A 223 -6.24 1.41 -23.69
C ASN A 223 -6.31 2.29 -24.93
N GLY A 224 -6.30 3.61 -24.74
CA GLY A 224 -5.92 4.48 -25.84
C GLY A 224 -4.59 4.02 -26.41
N GLU A 225 -4.29 4.40 -27.64
CA GLU A 225 -3.14 3.99 -28.47
C GLU A 225 -1.75 4.04 -27.79
N ASN A 226 -1.67 4.51 -26.54
CA ASN A 226 -0.50 4.75 -25.71
C ASN A 226 -0.24 3.76 -24.57
N GLY A 227 -1.11 2.77 -24.28
CA GLY A 227 -0.77 1.72 -23.29
C GLY A 227 -0.91 2.13 -21.80
N LEU A 228 -1.01 3.43 -21.55
CA LEU A 228 -0.81 4.06 -20.24
C LEU A 228 -1.94 3.79 -19.24
N VAL A 229 -3.19 3.83 -19.70
CA VAL A 229 -4.37 3.63 -18.83
C VAL A 229 -4.38 2.22 -18.27
N GLY A 230 -3.99 1.25 -19.09
CA GLY A 230 -3.97 -0.14 -18.69
C GLY A 230 -2.79 -0.58 -17.83
N ALA A 231 -1.59 -0.08 -18.11
CA ALA A 231 -0.44 -0.24 -17.23
C ALA A 231 -0.72 0.36 -15.84
N PHE A 232 -1.40 1.52 -15.79
CA PHE A 232 -1.68 2.17 -14.53
C PHE A 232 -2.87 1.60 -13.76
N ALA A 233 -3.89 1.03 -14.43
CA ALA A 233 -5.00 0.39 -13.72
C ALA A 233 -4.51 -0.65 -12.69
N GLY A 234 -3.50 -1.46 -13.05
CA GLY A 234 -2.89 -2.45 -12.16
C GLY A 234 -1.97 -1.90 -11.07
N VAL A 235 -1.56 -0.63 -11.17
CA VAL A 235 -0.76 0.07 -10.14
C VAL A 235 -1.66 0.88 -9.20
N LEU A 236 -2.74 1.46 -9.72
CA LEU A 236 -3.66 2.33 -8.99
C LEU A 236 -4.49 1.56 -7.95
N SER A 237 -4.89 0.33 -8.26
CA SER A 237 -5.60 -0.55 -7.32
C SER A 237 -4.79 -0.80 -6.05
N PRO A 238 -3.51 -1.23 -6.10
CA PRO A 238 -2.62 -1.29 -4.94
C PRO A 238 -2.55 0.02 -4.14
N VAL A 239 -2.36 1.16 -4.81
CA VAL A 239 -2.21 2.45 -4.13
C VAL A 239 -3.47 2.83 -3.35
N VAL A 240 -4.64 2.67 -3.95
CA VAL A 240 -5.93 2.96 -3.28
C VAL A 240 -6.14 2.05 -2.09
N TRP A 241 -5.82 0.76 -2.24
CA TRP A 241 -5.97 -0.20 -1.17
C TRP A 241 -5.01 0.06 0.00
N VAL A 242 -3.75 0.38 -0.29
CA VAL A 242 -2.75 0.76 0.72
C VAL A 242 -3.20 2.01 1.47
N GLY A 243 -3.72 3.02 0.77
CA GLY A 243 -4.32 4.19 1.41
C GLY A 243 -5.47 3.82 2.35
N GLY A 244 -6.36 2.92 1.92
CA GLY A 244 -7.42 2.36 2.77
C GLY A 244 -6.88 1.59 3.97
N ALA A 245 -5.84 0.78 3.79
CA ALA A 245 -5.24 -0.03 4.85
C ALA A 245 -4.63 0.86 5.93
N ILE A 246 -3.83 1.85 5.54
CA ILE A 246 -3.26 2.85 6.44
C ILE A 246 -4.37 3.61 7.17
N ALA A 247 -5.43 4.02 6.45
CA ALA A 247 -6.54 4.72 7.07
C ALA A 247 -7.22 3.88 8.16
N TRP A 248 -7.39 2.58 7.91
CA TRP A 248 -7.92 1.63 8.88
C TRP A 248 -6.97 1.44 10.07
N GLU A 249 -5.67 1.21 9.83
CA GLU A 249 -4.66 1.01 10.87
C GLU A 249 -4.56 2.22 11.82
N VAL A 250 -4.67 3.45 11.29
CA VAL A 250 -4.68 4.67 12.11
C VAL A 250 -5.87 4.70 13.07
N VAL A 251 -7.05 4.29 12.60
CA VAL A 251 -8.25 4.19 13.45
C VAL A 251 -8.09 3.08 14.48
N GLU A 252 -7.50 1.94 14.11
CA GLU A 252 -7.30 0.83 15.05
C GLU A 252 -6.25 1.17 16.11
N TRP A 253 -5.15 1.81 15.73
CA TRP A 253 -4.19 2.39 16.67
C TRP A 253 -4.85 3.35 17.65
N ALA A 254 -5.72 4.24 17.16
CA ALA A 254 -6.44 5.19 18.01
C ALA A 254 -7.34 4.47 19.03
N ARG A 255 -8.07 3.43 18.59
CA ARG A 255 -8.89 2.59 19.48
C ARG A 255 -8.04 1.94 20.56
N VAL A 256 -6.98 1.22 20.19
CA VAL A 256 -6.09 0.54 21.15
C VAL A 256 -5.49 1.52 22.14
N ARG A 257 -5.03 2.69 21.67
CA ARG A 257 -4.45 3.73 22.52
C ARG A 257 -5.46 4.38 23.46
N SER A 258 -6.73 4.43 23.09
CA SER A 258 -7.80 5.02 23.90
C SER A 258 -8.39 4.09 24.97
N LEU A 259 -8.14 2.77 24.89
CA LEU A 259 -8.66 1.77 25.85
C LEU A 259 -8.31 2.10 27.32
N PRO A 260 -7.07 2.47 27.67
CA PRO A 260 -6.71 2.80 29.05
C PRO A 260 -7.36 4.08 29.57
N LEU A 261 -7.81 4.98 28.68
CA LEU A 261 -8.43 6.27 29.03
C LEU A 261 -9.92 6.14 29.38
N HIS A 262 -10.53 5.01 29.03
CA HIS A 262 -11.94 4.71 29.30
C HIS A 262 -12.14 3.72 30.45
N ALA A 263 -11.06 3.19 31.03
CA ALA A 263 -11.17 2.31 32.20
C ALA A 263 -11.70 3.15 33.37
N PRO A 264 -12.87 2.80 33.96
CA PRO A 264 -13.33 3.49 35.16
C PRO A 264 -12.29 3.33 36.24
N SER A 265 -11.95 4.43 36.93
CA SER A 265 -11.17 4.35 38.17
C SER A 265 -11.98 3.48 39.13
N THR A 266 -11.59 2.22 39.29
CA THR A 266 -12.08 1.38 40.37
C THR A 266 -11.50 1.95 41.65
N ASN A 267 -12.25 2.89 42.24
CA ASN A 267 -12.10 3.31 43.63
C ASN A 267 -12.82 2.32 44.53
#